data_AF-A0AAE1MMR5-F1
#
_entry.id   AF-A0AAE1MMR5-F1
#
_cell.length_a   1.000
_cell.length_b   1.000
_cell.length_c   1.000
_cell.angle_alpha   90.00
_cell.angle_beta   90.00
_cell.angle_gamma   90.00
#
_symmetry.space_group_name_H-M   'P 1'
#
loop_
_entity.id
_entity.type
_entity.pdbx_description
1 polymer ?
#
loop_
_entity_poly.entity_id
_entity_poly.type
_entity_poly.pdbx_seq_one_letter_code
_entity_poly.pdbx_strand_id
1 'polypeptide(L)'
;MEAAMEYQVFLNFRTEDTHGFTKNLYDALDQAGILPFMDEYHEPLASWRAIERSLIAIIVFSKDYASSSRCLVELLQIMKYHRTQAQVVIPIFYNVDPFNVQHQIGRYGEVVGQYERISTMSHPEWLRRDLTEAANFDGYDNATFGNDDELIARIVADVDHMLVD
;
A
#
# COMPACT_ATOMS: atom_id res chain seq x y z
N MET A 1 -11.32 -24.01 -16.56
CA MET A 1 -10.22 -23.86 -15.60
C MET A 1 -10.33 -22.46 -15.04
N GLU A 2 -10.87 -22.32 -13.83
CA GLU A 2 -10.64 -21.09 -13.06
C GLU A 2 -9.13 -20.89 -13.00
N ALA A 3 -8.65 -19.71 -13.38
CA ALA A 3 -7.31 -19.33 -12.99
C ALA A 3 -7.30 -19.31 -11.45
N ALA A 4 -6.49 -20.15 -10.83
CA ALA A 4 -6.28 -20.09 -9.39
C ALA A 4 -5.99 -18.61 -9.03
N MET A 5 -6.70 -18.06 -8.04
CA MET A 5 -6.31 -16.79 -7.45
C MET A 5 -4.86 -16.92 -7.02
N GLU A 6 -3.98 -16.14 -7.63
CA GLU A 6 -2.55 -16.23 -7.36
C GLU A 6 -2.20 -15.46 -6.07
N TYR A 7 -2.91 -14.35 -5.83
CA TYR A 7 -2.72 -13.48 -4.67
C TYR A 7 -4.06 -12.86 -4.26
N GLN A 8 -4.32 -12.77 -2.96
CA GLN A 8 -5.48 -12.11 -2.37
C GLN A 8 -5.15 -10.70 -1.87
N VAL A 9 -3.92 -10.49 -1.39
CA VAL A 9 -3.46 -9.23 -0.81
C VAL A 9 -2.21 -8.74 -1.54
N PHE A 10 -2.18 -7.49 -1.98
CA PHE A 10 -0.99 -6.82 -2.50
C PHE A 10 -0.39 -5.89 -1.43
N LEU A 11 0.90 -6.05 -1.12
CA LEU A 11 1.62 -5.15 -0.22
C LEU A 11 2.40 -4.10 -1.01
N ASN A 12 2.05 -2.83 -0.82
CA ASN A 12 2.75 -1.69 -1.41
C ASN A 12 3.43 -0.87 -0.32
N PHE A 13 4.76 -0.80 -0.34
CA PHE A 13 5.54 -0.27 0.78
C PHE A 13 6.91 0.21 0.33
N ARG A 14 7.62 0.89 1.23
CA ARG A 14 9.00 1.30 1.05
C ARG A 14 9.94 0.44 1.90
N THR A 15 10.66 -0.48 1.26
CA THR A 15 11.55 -1.44 1.94
C THR A 15 12.50 -0.78 2.94
N GLU A 16 13.17 0.30 2.56
CA GLU A 16 14.17 0.97 3.40
C GLU A 16 13.58 1.56 4.70
N ASP A 17 12.28 1.84 4.73
CA ASP A 17 11.59 2.38 5.89
C ASP A 17 10.93 1.29 6.74
N THR A 18 10.45 0.20 6.10
CA THR A 18 9.48 -0.71 6.72
C THR A 18 9.86 -2.20 6.66
N HIS A 19 11.03 -2.58 6.14
CA HIS A 19 11.38 -4.00 5.87
C HIS A 19 11.04 -4.99 7.00
N GLY A 20 11.37 -4.66 8.26
CA GLY A 20 11.05 -5.53 9.39
C GLY A 20 9.54 -5.73 9.58
N PHE A 21 8.78 -4.64 9.60
CA PHE A 21 7.33 -4.67 9.75
C PHE A 21 6.64 -5.37 8.57
N THR A 22 6.97 -5.00 7.33
CA THR A 22 6.31 -5.56 6.14
C THR A 22 6.61 -7.02 5.93
N LYS A 23 7.82 -7.47 6.28
CA LYS A 23 8.16 -8.89 6.29
C LYS A 23 7.32 -9.66 7.31
N ASN A 24 7.20 -9.16 8.53
CA ASN A 24 6.39 -9.81 9.56
C ASN A 24 4.90 -9.84 9.19
N LEU A 25 4.39 -8.76 8.59
CA LEU A 25 3.02 -8.70 8.07
C LEU A 25 2.79 -9.74 6.96
N TYR A 26 3.73 -9.85 6.01
CA TYR A 26 3.69 -10.87 4.97
C TYR A 26 3.65 -12.28 5.57
N ASP A 27 4.61 -12.59 6.46
CA ASP A 27 4.74 -13.92 7.06
C ASP A 27 3.48 -14.27 7.90
N ALA A 28 2.84 -13.29 8.54
CA ALA A 28 1.62 -13.50 9.32
C ALA A 28 0.37 -13.72 8.45
N LEU A 29 0.24 -13.00 7.32
CA LEU A 29 -0.84 -13.23 6.34
C LEU A 29 -0.73 -14.65 5.74
N ASP A 30 0.48 -15.06 5.33
CA ASP A 30 0.73 -16.39 4.78
C ASP A 30 0.42 -17.50 5.81
N GLN A 31 0.82 -17.32 7.07
CA GLN A 31 0.50 -18.25 8.15
C GLN A 31 -1.01 -18.37 8.43
N ALA A 32 -1.78 -17.32 8.14
CA ALA A 32 -3.24 -17.35 8.23
C ALA A 32 -3.91 -18.00 7.00
N GLY A 33 -3.14 -18.41 5.98
CA GLY A 33 -3.66 -18.99 4.74
C GLY A 33 -4.17 -17.95 3.74
N ILE A 34 -3.92 -16.67 4.01
CA ILE A 34 -4.15 -15.58 3.06
C ILE A 34 -2.96 -15.55 2.09
N LEU A 35 -3.18 -15.29 0.81
CA LEU A 35 -2.12 -15.27 -0.21
C LEU A 35 -1.58 -13.84 -0.44
N PRO A 36 -0.55 -13.37 0.30
CA PRO A 36 0.05 -12.06 0.06
C PRO A 36 1.02 -12.07 -1.13
N PHE A 37 1.08 -10.94 -1.83
CA PHE A 37 2.14 -10.60 -2.78
C PHE A 37 2.97 -9.44 -2.26
N MET A 38 4.29 -9.59 -2.34
CA MET A 38 5.27 -8.59 -1.96
C MET A 38 6.40 -8.58 -3.00
N ASP A 39 6.58 -7.47 -3.71
CA ASP A 39 7.65 -7.39 -4.73
C ASP A 39 8.97 -6.87 -4.13
N GLU A 40 9.80 -7.81 -3.67
CA GLU A 40 11.15 -7.51 -3.18
C GLU A 40 12.20 -7.40 -4.32
N TYR A 41 11.93 -8.01 -5.49
CA TYR A 41 12.94 -8.22 -6.56
C TYR A 41 12.77 -7.28 -7.75
N HIS A 42 11.84 -6.34 -7.64
CA HIS A 42 11.57 -5.29 -8.57
C HIS A 42 11.06 -5.72 -9.95
N GLU A 43 10.28 -6.80 -10.08
CA GLU A 43 9.74 -7.25 -11.36
C GLU A 43 8.44 -6.52 -11.76
N PRO A 44 8.48 -5.53 -12.68
CA PRO A 44 7.34 -4.63 -12.88
C PRO A 44 6.10 -5.34 -13.44
N LEU A 45 6.31 -6.37 -14.28
CA LEU A 45 5.23 -7.12 -14.90
C LEU A 45 4.50 -8.03 -13.90
N ALA A 46 5.24 -8.63 -12.96
CA ALA A 46 4.67 -9.45 -11.89
C ALA A 46 3.85 -8.57 -10.95
N SER A 47 4.42 -7.44 -10.53
CA SER A 47 3.73 -6.42 -9.72
C SER A 47 2.41 -5.97 -10.33
N TRP A 48 2.38 -5.60 -11.62
CA TRP A 48 1.13 -5.14 -12.24
C TRP A 48 0.03 -6.19 -12.27
N ARG A 49 0.38 -7.45 -12.54
CA ARG A 49 -0.60 -8.55 -12.51
C ARG A 49 -1.07 -8.85 -11.09
N ALA A 50 -0.18 -8.76 -10.11
CA ALA A 50 -0.54 -8.97 -8.71
C ALA A 50 -1.48 -7.86 -8.22
N ILE A 51 -1.20 -6.59 -8.54
CA ILE A 51 -2.10 -5.47 -8.23
C ILE A 51 -3.47 -5.68 -8.88
N GLU A 52 -3.52 -6.06 -10.16
CA GLU A 52 -4.78 -6.30 -10.87
C GLU A 52 -5.61 -7.44 -10.27
N ARG A 53 -4.95 -8.50 -9.79
CA ARG A 53 -5.63 -9.72 -9.35
C ARG A 53 -5.94 -9.76 -7.86
N SER A 54 -5.29 -8.93 -7.05
CA SER A 54 -5.50 -8.92 -5.62
C SER A 54 -6.86 -8.31 -5.28
N LEU A 55 -7.55 -8.89 -4.29
CA LEU A 55 -8.82 -8.38 -3.78
C LEU A 55 -8.60 -7.16 -2.86
N ILE A 56 -7.49 -7.18 -2.13
CA ILE A 56 -7.11 -6.16 -1.16
C ILE A 56 -5.72 -5.63 -1.52
N ALA A 57 -5.54 -4.32 -1.45
CA ALA A 57 -4.25 -3.66 -1.51
C ALA A 57 -3.97 -2.96 -0.18
N ILE A 58 -2.88 -3.34 0.49
CA ILE A 58 -2.40 -2.70 1.71
C ILE A 58 -1.27 -1.72 1.32
N ILE A 59 -1.47 -0.44 1.61
CA ILE A 59 -0.48 0.61 1.35
C ILE A 59 0.18 1.00 2.68
N VAL A 60 1.46 0.68 2.85
CA VAL A 60 2.23 1.07 4.03
C VAL A 60 2.92 2.39 3.77
N PHE A 61 2.27 3.47 4.17
CA PHE A 61 2.83 4.82 4.14
C PHE A 61 3.90 4.97 5.21
N SER A 62 5.04 5.51 4.82
CA SER A 62 6.22 5.72 5.66
C SER A 62 6.91 7.04 5.30
N LYS A 63 7.87 7.47 6.12
CA LYS A 63 8.55 8.77 5.98
C LYS A 63 9.03 9.09 4.55
N ASP A 64 9.67 8.14 3.88
CA ASP A 64 10.27 8.32 2.55
C ASP A 64 9.54 7.51 1.45
N TYR A 65 8.32 7.03 1.73
CA TYR A 65 7.46 6.34 0.77
C TYR A 65 7.33 7.11 -0.55
N ALA A 66 6.98 8.40 -0.47
CA ALA A 66 6.76 9.23 -1.65
C ALA A 66 8.02 9.43 -2.50
N SER A 67 9.22 9.15 -1.98
CA SER A 67 10.48 9.25 -2.74
C SER A 67 10.76 8.05 -3.64
N SER A 68 9.95 6.99 -3.53
CA SER A 68 10.01 5.84 -4.43
C SER A 68 9.03 6.05 -5.59
N SER A 69 9.57 6.32 -6.79
CA SER A 69 8.76 6.39 -8.01
C SER A 69 7.95 5.13 -8.24
N ARG A 70 8.50 3.97 -7.85
CA ARG A 70 7.83 2.69 -7.91
C ARG A 70 6.60 2.64 -7.00
N CYS A 71 6.75 2.99 -5.73
CA CYS A 71 5.64 3.01 -4.78
C CYS A 71 4.51 3.92 -5.30
N LEU A 72 4.87 5.09 -5.84
CA LEU A 72 3.89 6.02 -6.40
C LEU A 72 3.19 5.48 -7.66
N VAL A 73 3.92 4.82 -8.57
CA VAL A 73 3.32 4.21 -9.76
C VAL A 73 2.38 3.05 -9.38
N GLU A 74 2.78 2.22 -8.41
CA GLU A 74 1.94 1.15 -7.88
C GLU A 74 0.69 1.71 -7.20
N LEU A 75 0.81 2.78 -6.40
CA LEU A 75 -0.33 3.48 -5.78
C LEU A 75 -1.32 3.99 -6.82
N LEU A 76 -0.86 4.63 -7.90
CA LEU A 76 -1.74 5.09 -8.97
C LEU A 76 -2.49 3.91 -9.62
N GLN A 77 -1.84 2.77 -9.76
CA GLN A 77 -2.47 1.56 -10.30
C GLN A 77 -3.48 0.95 -9.32
N ILE A 78 -3.15 0.86 -8.03
CA ILE A 78 -4.07 0.42 -6.96
C ILE A 78 -5.32 1.30 -6.97
N MET A 79 -5.15 2.63 -6.97
CA MET A 79 -6.26 3.57 -6.97
C MET A 79 -7.10 3.51 -8.25
N LYS A 80 -6.52 3.09 -9.38
CA LYS A 80 -7.30 2.78 -10.59
C LYS A 80 -8.16 1.53 -10.37
N TYR A 81 -7.59 0.43 -9.89
CA TYR A 81 -8.32 -0.83 -9.70
C TYR A 81 -9.34 -0.77 -8.56
N HIS A 82 -9.07 -0.01 -7.51
CA HIS A 82 -10.06 0.34 -6.49
C HIS A 82 -11.34 0.90 -7.14
N ARG A 83 -11.18 1.90 -8.01
CA ARG A 83 -12.31 2.58 -8.66
C ARG A 83 -12.99 1.76 -9.76
N THR A 84 -12.26 0.89 -10.47
CA THR A 84 -12.82 0.15 -11.63
C THR A 84 -13.21 -1.29 -11.34
N GLN A 85 -12.68 -1.89 -10.27
CA GLN A 85 -12.86 -3.31 -9.93
C GLN A 85 -13.22 -3.55 -8.47
N ALA A 86 -13.51 -2.48 -7.70
CA ALA A 86 -13.88 -2.57 -6.29
C ALA A 86 -12.83 -3.26 -5.39
N GLN A 87 -11.55 -3.22 -5.80
CA GLN A 87 -10.43 -3.63 -4.94
C GLN A 87 -10.44 -2.83 -3.64
N VAL A 88 -10.36 -3.50 -2.50
CA VAL A 88 -10.32 -2.83 -1.19
C VAL A 88 -8.94 -2.24 -0.96
N VAL A 89 -8.86 -1.03 -0.41
CA VAL A 89 -7.60 -0.36 -0.10
C VAL A 89 -7.53 -0.11 1.40
N ILE A 90 -6.43 -0.56 2.03
CA ILE A 90 -6.18 -0.40 3.46
C ILE A 90 -4.87 0.37 3.66
N PRO A 91 -4.92 1.64 4.10
CA PRO A 91 -3.71 2.39 4.43
C PRO A 91 -3.19 1.99 5.82
N ILE A 92 -1.88 1.83 5.93
CA ILE A 92 -1.15 1.73 7.19
C ILE A 92 -0.21 2.93 7.26
N PHE A 93 -0.34 3.74 8.30
CA PHE A 93 0.56 4.85 8.60
C PHE A 93 1.62 4.35 9.56
N TYR A 94 2.83 4.14 9.05
CA TYR A 94 3.94 3.56 9.80
C TYR A 94 5.02 4.60 10.08
N ASN A 95 5.10 5.06 11.32
CA ASN A 95 5.99 6.12 11.78
C ASN A 95 5.85 7.43 10.97
N VAL A 96 4.64 7.70 10.50
CA VAL A 96 4.26 8.90 9.75
C VAL A 96 2.89 9.38 10.22
N ASP A 97 2.72 10.69 10.31
CA ASP A 97 1.42 11.29 10.63
C ASP A 97 0.48 11.15 9.41
N PRO A 98 -0.71 10.53 9.56
CA PRO A 98 -1.72 10.44 8.50
C PRO A 98 -2.05 11.79 7.86
N PHE A 99 -2.08 12.88 8.64
CA PHE A 99 -2.36 14.21 8.16
C PHE A 99 -1.30 14.70 7.15
N ASN A 100 -0.03 14.35 7.39
CA ASN A 100 1.06 14.71 6.48
C ASN A 100 0.96 13.96 5.14
N VAL A 101 0.49 12.71 5.15
CA VAL A 101 0.25 11.94 3.92
C VAL A 101 -0.94 12.50 3.16
N GLN A 102 -2.06 12.69 3.86
CA GLN A 102 -3.35 13.15 3.31
C GLN A 102 -3.23 14.51 2.62
N HIS A 103 -2.46 15.44 3.19
CA HIS A 103 -2.30 16.81 2.67
C HIS A 103 -0.95 17.02 1.96
N GLN A 104 -0.14 15.98 1.85
CA GLN A 104 1.23 16.02 1.33
C GLN A 104 2.03 17.18 1.95
N ILE A 105 2.16 17.16 3.28
CA ILE A 105 2.92 18.16 4.04
C ILE A 105 4.33 17.62 4.33
N GLY A 106 5.29 18.54 4.51
CA GLY A 106 6.68 18.20 4.80
C GLY A 106 7.29 17.36 3.68
N ARG A 107 7.86 16.21 4.04
CA ARG A 107 8.60 15.34 3.11
C ARG A 107 7.77 14.91 1.90
N TYR A 108 6.49 14.58 2.10
CA TYR A 108 5.59 14.22 1.01
C TYR A 108 5.40 15.37 0.03
N GLY A 109 5.15 16.59 0.55
CA GLY A 109 4.95 17.78 -0.28
C GLY A 109 6.16 18.18 -1.09
N GLU A 110 7.35 18.12 -0.47
CA GLU A 110 8.62 18.39 -1.15
C GLU A 110 8.83 17.45 -2.34
N VAL A 111 8.65 16.16 -2.12
CA VAL A 111 8.90 15.13 -3.12
C VAL A 111 7.85 15.15 -4.22
N VAL A 112 6.56 15.23 -3.88
CA VAL A 112 5.48 15.37 -4.88
C VAL A 112 5.70 16.63 -5.72
N GLY A 113 6.06 17.75 -5.10
CA GLY A 113 6.37 19.00 -5.82
C GLY A 113 7.60 18.90 -6.73
N GLN A 114 8.54 17.98 -6.46
CA GLN A 114 9.62 17.68 -7.40
C GLN A 114 9.12 16.87 -8.60
N TYR A 115 8.31 15.83 -8.37
CA TYR A 115 7.72 15.03 -9.45
C TYR A 115 6.88 15.87 -10.41
N GLU A 116 6.06 16.79 -9.88
CA GLU A 116 5.24 17.71 -10.68
C GLU A 116 6.07 18.64 -11.58
N ARG A 117 7.30 18.99 -11.18
CA ARG A 117 8.19 19.85 -11.98
C ARG A 117 8.95 19.09 -13.06
N ILE A 118 9.20 17.80 -12.86
CA ILE A 118 10.13 17.03 -13.70
C ILE A 118 9.42 16.34 -14.89
N SER A 119 8.09 16.33 -14.95
CA SER A 119 7.28 15.83 -16.10
C SER A 119 7.60 14.38 -16.55
N THR A 120 8.36 13.61 -15.77
CA THR A 120 8.75 12.24 -16.13
C THR A 120 7.74 11.19 -15.69
N MET A 121 6.76 11.56 -14.87
CA MET A 121 5.64 10.68 -14.54
C MET A 121 4.47 10.93 -15.49
N SER A 122 3.87 9.84 -15.97
CA SER A 122 2.55 9.90 -16.60
C SER A 122 1.54 10.27 -15.52
N HIS A 123 0.94 11.46 -15.61
CA HIS A 123 -0.16 11.97 -14.78
C HIS A 123 0.20 12.53 -13.38
N PRO A 124 1.11 13.52 -13.29
CA PRO A 124 1.41 14.21 -12.03
C PRO A 124 0.16 14.82 -11.36
N GLU A 125 -0.86 15.17 -12.14
CA GLU A 125 -2.14 15.70 -11.64
C GLU A 125 -2.96 14.68 -10.83
N TRP A 126 -2.77 13.38 -11.05
CA TRP A 126 -3.45 12.35 -10.26
C TRP A 126 -2.71 12.02 -8.97
N LEU A 127 -1.41 12.28 -8.89
CA LEU A 127 -0.59 11.88 -7.76
C LEU A 127 -1.10 12.46 -6.43
N ARG A 128 -1.36 13.78 -6.38
CA ARG A 128 -1.92 14.41 -5.17
C ARG A 128 -3.28 13.85 -4.81
N ARG A 129 -4.18 13.76 -5.81
CA ARG A 129 -5.54 13.24 -5.63
C ARG A 129 -5.51 11.82 -5.06
N ASP A 130 -4.71 10.94 -5.66
CA ASP A 130 -4.66 9.52 -5.32
C ASP A 130 -3.97 9.30 -3.97
N LEU A 131 -2.95 10.07 -3.61
CA LEU A 131 -2.37 10.07 -2.25
C LEU A 131 -3.39 10.53 -1.21
N THR A 132 -4.11 11.62 -1.47
CA THR A 132 -5.14 12.12 -0.56
C THR A 132 -6.28 11.11 -0.41
N GLU A 133 -6.76 10.53 -1.50
CA GLU A 133 -7.84 9.54 -1.48
C GLU A 133 -7.42 8.26 -0.74
N ALA A 134 -6.24 7.72 -1.05
CA ALA A 134 -5.71 6.53 -0.37
C ALA A 134 -5.53 6.75 1.14
N ALA A 135 -5.05 7.92 1.56
CA ALA A 135 -4.89 8.27 2.97
C ALA A 135 -6.22 8.58 3.69
N ASN A 136 -7.34 8.69 2.97
CA ASN A 136 -8.66 8.92 3.55
C ASN A 136 -9.46 7.64 3.80
N PHE A 137 -8.97 6.48 3.36
CA PHE A 137 -9.62 5.21 3.67
C PHE A 137 -9.43 4.80 5.13
N ASP A 138 -10.36 4.00 5.63
CA ASP A 138 -10.23 3.38 6.95
C ASP A 138 -9.01 2.46 6.97
N GLY A 139 -8.16 2.64 7.98
CA GLY A 139 -6.88 1.94 8.08
C GLY A 139 -6.29 2.04 9.47
N TYR A 140 -4.97 1.90 9.55
CA TYR A 140 -4.27 1.77 10.84
C TYR A 140 -3.15 2.79 10.97
N ASP A 141 -2.99 3.35 12.16
CA ASP A 141 -1.83 4.16 12.55
C ASP A 141 -1.03 3.37 13.59
N ASN A 142 0.22 3.03 13.28
CA ASN A 142 1.05 2.23 14.18
C ASN A 142 1.28 2.89 15.54
N ALA A 143 1.20 4.22 15.61
CA ALA A 143 1.32 4.97 16.86
C ALA A 143 0.14 4.71 17.84
N THR A 144 -0.95 4.13 17.37
CA THR A 144 -2.13 3.80 18.18
C THR A 144 -2.08 2.40 18.82
N PHE A 145 -1.06 1.60 18.48
CA PHE A 145 -0.87 0.23 18.97
C PHE A 145 0.30 0.15 19.96
N GLY A 146 0.30 -0.87 20.82
CA GLY A 146 1.37 -1.06 21.80
C GLY A 146 2.69 -1.53 21.16
N ASN A 147 2.60 -2.27 20.05
CA ASN A 147 3.73 -2.79 19.28
C ASN A 147 3.26 -3.27 17.89
N ASP A 148 4.22 -3.61 17.02
CA ASP A 148 3.96 -4.11 15.67
C ASP A 148 3.19 -5.44 15.66
N ASP A 149 3.42 -6.33 16.62
CA ASP A 149 2.76 -7.65 16.66
C ASP A 149 1.26 -7.51 16.91
N GLU A 150 0.84 -6.60 17.79
CA GLU A 150 -0.56 -6.26 18.05
C GLU A 150 -1.23 -5.67 16.80
N LEU A 151 -0.54 -4.76 16.11
CA LEU A 151 -1.02 -4.18 14.86
C LEU A 151 -1.17 -5.26 13.78
N ILE A 152 -0.17 -6.10 13.58
CA ILE A 152 -0.19 -7.18 12.58
C ILE A 152 -1.32 -8.16 12.88
N ALA A 153 -1.48 -8.59 14.13
CA ALA A 153 -2.55 -9.49 14.53
C ALA A 153 -3.93 -8.89 14.23
N ARG A 154 -4.11 -7.58 14.44
CA ARG A 154 -5.34 -6.87 14.11
C ARG A 154 -5.59 -6.83 12.60
N ILE A 155 -4.58 -6.46 11.81
CA ILE A 155 -4.68 -6.41 10.34
C ILE A 155 -5.06 -7.77 9.78
N VAL A 156 -4.36 -8.84 10.20
CA VAL A 156 -4.62 -10.20 9.72
C VAL A 156 -6.06 -10.64 10.02
N ALA A 157 -6.55 -10.37 11.23
CA ALA A 157 -7.92 -10.71 11.61
C ALA A 157 -8.97 -9.96 10.79
N ASP A 158 -8.78 -8.65 10.56
CA ASP A 158 -9.70 -7.84 9.77
C ASP A 158 -9.66 -8.24 8.28
N VAL A 159 -8.47 -8.52 7.72
CA VAL A 159 -8.30 -9.00 6.34
C VAL A 159 -8.93 -10.38 6.14
N ASP A 160 -8.73 -11.32 7.07
CA ASP A 160 -9.35 -12.65 7.02
C ASP A 160 -10.88 -12.53 6.96
N HIS A 161 -11.47 -11.69 7.83
CA HIS A 161 -12.91 -11.43 7.82
C HIS A 161 -13.38 -10.85 6.48
N MET A 162 -12.63 -9.92 5.88
CA MET A 162 -12.97 -9.34 4.58
C MET A 162 -12.92 -10.34 3.41
N LEU A 163 -12.16 -11.42 3.53
CA LEU A 163 -11.98 -12.43 2.46
C LEU A 163 -12.96 -13.60 2.54
N VAL A 164 -13.67 -13.75 3.67
CA VAL A 164 -14.64 -14.83 3.91
C VAL A 164 -16.08 -14.39 3.58
N ASP A 165 -16.34 -13.08 3.50
CA ASP A 165 -17.63 -12.46 3.12
C ASP A 165 -17.82 -12.32 1.60
#